data_AF-A0AAP0E232-F1
#
_entry.id   AF-A0AAP0E232-F1
#
_cell.length_a   1.000
_cell.length_b   1.000
_cell.length_c   1.000
_cell.angle_alpha   90.00
_cell.angle_beta   90.00
_cell.angle_gamma   90.00
#
_symmetry.space_group_name_H-M   'P 1'
#
loop_
_entity.id
_entity.type
_entity.pdbx_description
1 polymer ?
#
loop_
_entity_poly.entity_id
_entity_poly.type
_entity_poly.pdbx_seq_one_letter_code
_entity_poly.pdbx_strand_id
1 'polypeptide(L)'
;MALDEEVDIELEAVQAVYGDDCRVIRRFPPHLHVHIKPRTADDLSQQFVEAWLELCANSQYPEEPPDIGILEFKGLDEERRRNLIACIKEKACELSSYLMLVALCEEAVELLTNMNHPDGNCPLCLYPLVKENACGDSIPFMKLMSCFHCFHRKCFIRWWNWLQERQGNDGSYLYDGSVALSRNPQSQLDLPGALKENCGSCPICRKVFHAKDIEHVLSIIENFTSRSCLDGTESEDEDEEILQSEAEYFRKQKLEKITKLQEDINGLIKTKRDLVLMPGMFLPEPIIAPSEASAEVTSEQQTEPSCPSTSETDPSMPLHKPRNSKSRSSSIRKDKFHYRRSETNRSKR
;
A
#
# COMPACT_ATOMS: atom_id res chain seq x y z
N MET A 1 -40.58 -20.94 -13.19
CA MET A 1 -41.16 -21.54 -11.97
C MET A 1 -40.22 -22.56 -11.38
N ALA A 2 -39.99 -23.75 -11.96
CA ALA A 2 -39.06 -24.74 -11.37
C ALA A 2 -37.60 -24.25 -11.27
N LEU A 3 -37.04 -23.66 -12.34
CA LEU A 3 -35.69 -23.09 -12.31
C LEU A 3 -35.57 -21.91 -11.34
N ASP A 4 -36.60 -21.06 -11.26
CA ASP A 4 -36.60 -19.92 -10.33
C ASP A 4 -36.58 -20.39 -8.88
N GLU A 5 -37.31 -21.48 -8.56
CA GLU A 5 -37.30 -22.13 -7.25
C GLU A 5 -35.93 -22.75 -6.93
N GLU A 6 -35.30 -23.42 -7.90
CA GLU A 6 -33.95 -23.99 -7.74
C GLU A 6 -32.88 -22.90 -7.48
N VAL A 7 -32.95 -21.78 -8.20
CA VAL A 7 -32.08 -20.61 -7.97
C VAL A 7 -32.34 -19.98 -6.61
N ASP A 8 -33.60 -19.93 -6.17
CA ASP A 8 -33.95 -19.40 -4.86
C ASP A 8 -33.39 -20.26 -3.72
N ILE A 9 -33.44 -21.59 -3.88
CA ILE A 9 -32.82 -22.55 -2.95
C ILE A 9 -31.29 -22.37 -2.91
N GLU A 10 -30.65 -22.14 -4.06
CA GLU A 10 -29.21 -21.86 -4.09
C GLU A 10 -28.86 -20.57 -3.35
N LEU A 11 -29.64 -19.49 -3.54
CA LEU A 11 -29.44 -18.24 -2.80
C LEU A 11 -29.58 -18.44 -1.30
N GLU A 12 -30.58 -19.21 -0.86
CA GLU A 12 -30.75 -19.57 0.55
C GLU A 12 -29.53 -20.36 1.07
N ALA A 13 -28.96 -21.25 0.26
CA ALA A 13 -27.75 -21.98 0.62
C ALA A 13 -26.55 -21.04 0.82
N VAL A 14 -26.35 -20.06 -0.07
CA VAL A 14 -25.28 -19.05 0.12
C VAL A 14 -25.52 -18.25 1.41
N GLN A 15 -26.76 -17.79 1.64
CA GLN A 15 -27.11 -17.05 2.86
C GLN A 15 -26.89 -17.89 4.13
N ALA A 16 -27.19 -19.19 4.08
CA ALA A 16 -26.99 -20.09 5.22
C ALA A 16 -25.50 -20.34 5.52
N VAL A 17 -24.65 -20.41 4.49
CA VAL A 17 -23.20 -20.63 4.65
C VAL A 17 -22.50 -19.38 5.21
N TYR A 18 -22.81 -18.21 4.66
CA TYR A 18 -22.09 -16.97 4.97
C TYR A 18 -22.79 -16.09 6.01
N GLY A 19 -24.07 -16.33 6.31
CA GLY A 19 -24.82 -15.58 7.33
C GLY A 19 -24.76 -14.07 7.09
N ASP A 20 -24.27 -13.33 8.09
CA ASP A 20 -24.14 -11.87 8.05
C ASP A 20 -23.13 -11.36 7.01
N ASP A 21 -22.22 -12.24 6.56
CA ASP A 21 -21.25 -11.94 5.51
C ASP A 21 -21.87 -12.01 4.09
N CYS A 22 -23.15 -12.38 3.94
CA CYS A 22 -23.85 -12.40 2.64
C CYS A 22 -25.03 -11.40 2.59
N ARG A 23 -25.04 -10.55 1.57
CA ARG A 23 -26.09 -9.58 1.28
C ARG A 23 -26.72 -9.86 -0.07
N VAL A 24 -27.98 -10.28 -0.07
CA VAL A 24 -28.75 -10.47 -1.30
C VAL A 24 -29.40 -9.15 -1.69
N ILE A 25 -28.98 -8.58 -2.83
CA ILE A 25 -29.50 -7.33 -3.38
C ILE A 25 -30.80 -7.57 -4.14
N ARG A 26 -30.84 -8.67 -4.90
CA ARG A 26 -32.00 -9.07 -5.71
C ARG A 26 -32.02 -10.59 -5.84
N ARG A 27 -33.19 -11.21 -5.69
CA ARG A 27 -33.34 -12.67 -5.80
C ARG A 27 -33.42 -13.16 -7.25
N PHE A 28 -34.09 -12.41 -8.14
CA PHE A 28 -34.20 -12.78 -9.55
C PHE A 28 -34.08 -11.59 -10.51
N PRO A 29 -33.20 -11.67 -11.53
CA PRO A 29 -32.02 -12.52 -11.58
C PRO A 29 -31.11 -12.34 -10.35
N PRO A 30 -30.42 -13.39 -9.86
CA PRO A 30 -29.69 -13.31 -8.59
C PRO A 30 -28.60 -12.24 -8.62
N HIS A 31 -28.58 -11.39 -7.60
CA HIS A 31 -27.54 -10.40 -7.36
C HIS A 31 -27.23 -10.39 -5.87
N LEU A 32 -26.00 -10.73 -5.52
CA LEU A 32 -25.55 -10.80 -4.14
C LEU A 32 -24.11 -10.28 -3.98
N HIS A 33 -23.83 -9.83 -2.77
CA HIS A 33 -22.50 -9.45 -2.31
C HIS A 33 -22.10 -10.37 -1.14
N VAL A 34 -20.90 -10.94 -1.20
CA VAL A 34 -20.40 -11.85 -0.16
C VAL A 34 -19.05 -11.34 0.34
N HIS A 35 -18.94 -11.13 1.64
CA HIS A 35 -17.68 -10.80 2.31
C HIS A 35 -16.86 -12.07 2.46
N ILE A 36 -15.87 -12.24 1.59
CA ILE A 36 -14.94 -13.36 1.60
C ILE A 36 -13.72 -13.04 2.45
N LYS A 37 -13.37 -13.97 3.33
CA LYS A 37 -12.22 -13.93 4.23
C LYS A 37 -11.40 -15.21 4.03
N PRO A 38 -10.06 -15.16 4.13
CA PRO A 38 -9.23 -16.35 4.07
C PRO A 38 -9.52 -17.26 5.27
N ARG A 39 -9.29 -18.56 5.11
CA ARG A 39 -9.51 -19.56 6.16
C ARG A 39 -8.39 -19.51 7.21
N THR A 40 -8.53 -18.59 8.17
CA THR A 40 -7.56 -18.39 9.26
C THR A 40 -8.06 -18.88 10.63
N ALA A 41 -9.11 -19.71 10.66
CA ALA A 41 -9.78 -20.14 11.89
C ALA A 41 -10.19 -18.95 12.79
N ASP A 42 -10.70 -17.89 12.15
CA ASP A 42 -11.11 -16.62 12.77
C ASP A 42 -9.98 -15.85 13.50
N ASP A 43 -8.72 -16.24 13.29
CA ASP A 43 -7.58 -15.48 13.77
C ASP A 43 -7.36 -14.23 12.90
N LEU A 44 -7.84 -13.10 13.42
CA LEU A 44 -7.67 -11.78 12.80
C LEU A 44 -6.20 -11.39 12.65
N SER A 45 -5.30 -11.88 13.50
CA SER A 45 -3.87 -11.57 13.39
C SER A 45 -3.28 -12.13 12.10
N GLN A 46 -3.74 -13.32 11.69
CA GLN A 46 -3.33 -14.04 10.49
C GLN A 46 -4.10 -13.65 9.22
N GLN A 47 -5.15 -12.81 9.31
CA GLN A 47 -5.97 -12.41 8.16
C GLN A 47 -5.37 -11.20 7.41
N PHE A 48 -4.53 -11.42 6.40
CA PHE A 48 -3.86 -10.36 5.65
C PHE A 48 -4.69 -9.77 4.51
N VAL A 49 -5.76 -10.44 4.11
CA VAL A 49 -6.60 -10.04 2.98
C VAL A 49 -8.09 -10.18 3.29
N GLU A 50 -8.92 -9.40 2.64
CA GLU A 50 -10.37 -9.56 2.59
C GLU A 50 -10.95 -8.88 1.36
N ALA A 51 -12.11 -9.36 0.89
CA ALA A 51 -12.80 -8.74 -0.23
C ALA A 51 -14.33 -8.92 -0.15
N TRP A 52 -15.06 -8.01 -0.78
CA TRP A 52 -16.48 -8.15 -1.08
C TRP A 52 -16.64 -8.62 -2.53
N LEU A 53 -17.00 -9.89 -2.68
CA LEU A 53 -17.32 -10.52 -3.96
C LEU A 53 -18.71 -10.09 -4.41
N GLU A 54 -18.82 -9.61 -5.64
CA GLU A 54 -20.10 -9.32 -6.29
C GLU A 54 -20.38 -10.37 -7.36
N LEU A 55 -21.56 -10.98 -7.27
CA LEU A 55 -22.09 -11.92 -8.25
C LEU A 55 -23.39 -11.34 -8.83
N CYS A 56 -23.37 -11.04 -10.12
CA CYS A 56 -24.46 -10.41 -10.86
C CYS A 56 -24.93 -11.34 -11.98
N ALA A 57 -25.93 -12.17 -11.71
CA ALA A 57 -26.53 -13.01 -12.74
C ALA A 57 -27.52 -12.22 -13.61
N ASN A 58 -27.68 -12.71 -14.83
CA ASN A 58 -28.72 -12.28 -15.75
C ASN A 58 -29.85 -13.32 -15.82
N SER A 59 -30.85 -13.07 -16.67
CA SER A 59 -32.01 -13.97 -16.80
C SER A 59 -31.71 -15.34 -17.45
N GLN A 60 -30.51 -15.56 -17.97
CA GLN A 60 -30.05 -16.82 -18.59
C GLN A 60 -29.26 -17.70 -17.60
N TYR A 61 -29.07 -17.26 -16.36
CA TYR A 61 -28.45 -18.09 -15.33
C TYR A 61 -29.30 -19.36 -15.08
N PRO A 62 -28.70 -20.56 -14.94
CA PRO A 62 -27.27 -20.86 -14.85
C PRO A 62 -26.54 -21.17 -16.17
N GLU A 63 -27.22 -21.09 -17.32
CA GLU A 63 -26.58 -21.34 -18.62
C GLU A 63 -25.48 -20.31 -18.89
N GLU A 64 -25.80 -19.03 -18.66
CA GLU A 64 -24.82 -17.95 -18.68
C GLU A 64 -24.28 -17.68 -17.26
N PRO A 65 -22.94 -17.68 -17.07
CA PRO A 65 -22.36 -17.41 -15.76
C PRO A 65 -22.65 -15.98 -15.29
N PRO A 66 -22.67 -15.73 -13.97
CA PRO A 66 -22.85 -14.39 -13.44
C PRO A 66 -21.64 -13.51 -13.75
N ASP A 67 -21.88 -12.22 -13.91
CA ASP A 67 -20.82 -11.22 -13.91
C ASP A 67 -20.18 -11.17 -12.51
N ILE A 68 -18.87 -11.35 -12.47
CA ILE A 68 -18.07 -11.39 -11.24
C ILE A 68 -17.27 -10.09 -11.08
N GLY A 69 -17.42 -9.47 -9.91
CA GLY A 69 -16.72 -8.25 -9.52
C GLY A 69 -16.18 -8.29 -8.09
N ILE A 70 -15.33 -7.32 -7.75
CA ILE A 70 -14.87 -7.06 -6.38
C ILE A 70 -15.17 -5.60 -6.07
N LEU A 71 -15.98 -5.34 -5.04
CA LEU A 71 -16.42 -3.98 -4.69
C LEU A 71 -15.44 -3.26 -3.77
N GLU A 72 -15.07 -3.93 -2.68
CA GLU A 72 -14.15 -3.43 -1.67
C GLU A 72 -13.17 -4.54 -1.32
N PHE A 73 -11.92 -4.19 -1.05
CA PHE A 73 -10.90 -5.14 -0.65
C PHE A 73 -9.86 -4.49 0.25
N LYS A 74 -9.18 -5.31 1.06
CA LYS A 74 -8.02 -4.90 1.85
C LYS A 74 -6.90 -5.93 1.68
N GLY A 75 -5.67 -5.44 1.69
CA GLY A 75 -4.47 -6.29 1.62
C GLY A 75 -4.19 -6.93 0.25
N LEU A 76 -5.08 -6.75 -0.73
CA LEU A 76 -4.85 -7.16 -2.12
C LEU A 76 -4.32 -5.98 -2.94
N ASP A 77 -3.33 -6.24 -3.79
CA ASP A 77 -2.92 -5.33 -4.85
C ASP A 77 -3.74 -5.58 -6.13
N GLU A 78 -3.52 -4.73 -7.12
CA GLU A 78 -4.22 -4.75 -8.41
C GLU A 78 -3.99 -6.02 -9.23
N GLU A 79 -2.81 -6.65 -9.12
CA GLU A 79 -2.48 -7.88 -9.83
C GLU A 79 -3.17 -9.09 -9.19
N ARG A 80 -3.05 -9.24 -7.87
CA ARG A 80 -3.78 -10.30 -7.14
C ARG A 80 -5.29 -10.15 -7.29
N ARG A 81 -5.83 -8.92 -7.28
CA ARG A 81 -7.26 -8.69 -7.56
C ARG A 81 -7.67 -9.14 -8.95
N ARG A 82 -6.88 -8.81 -9.99
CA ARG A 82 -7.15 -9.26 -11.36
C ARG A 82 -7.09 -10.78 -11.47
N ASN A 83 -6.11 -11.40 -10.84
CA ASN A 83 -5.96 -12.84 -10.83
C ASN A 83 -7.15 -13.53 -10.15
N LEU A 84 -7.57 -13.03 -8.98
CA LEU A 84 -8.75 -13.52 -8.27
C LEU A 84 -10.00 -13.52 -9.16
N ILE A 85 -10.30 -12.38 -9.79
CA ILE A 85 -11.46 -12.25 -10.67
C ILE A 85 -11.33 -13.18 -11.88
N ALA A 86 -10.15 -13.30 -12.47
CA ALA A 86 -9.91 -14.17 -13.62
C ALA A 86 -10.16 -15.65 -13.28
N CYS A 87 -9.61 -16.14 -12.17
CA CYS A 87 -9.79 -17.53 -11.73
C CYS A 87 -11.25 -17.84 -11.40
N ILE A 88 -11.97 -16.94 -10.71
CA ILE A 88 -13.40 -17.16 -10.41
C ILE A 88 -14.23 -17.16 -11.70
N LYS A 89 -13.90 -16.30 -12.69
CA LYS A 89 -14.56 -16.31 -14.00
C LYS A 89 -14.29 -17.59 -14.78
N GLU A 90 -13.06 -18.09 -14.74
CA GLU A 90 -12.72 -19.39 -15.33
C GLU A 90 -13.55 -20.50 -14.67
N LYS A 91 -13.66 -20.50 -13.34
CA LYS A 91 -14.49 -21.45 -12.60
C LYS A 91 -15.98 -21.36 -12.98
N ALA A 92 -16.50 -20.16 -13.17
CA ALA A 92 -17.89 -19.95 -13.60
C ALA A 92 -18.14 -20.51 -15.01
N CYS A 93 -17.18 -20.36 -15.92
CA CYS A 93 -17.26 -20.95 -17.24
C CYS A 93 -17.24 -22.49 -17.19
N GLU A 94 -16.42 -23.10 -16.31
CA GLU A 94 -16.39 -24.56 -16.12
C GLU A 94 -17.73 -25.11 -15.59
N LEU A 95 -18.42 -24.33 -14.76
CA LEU A 95 -19.67 -24.69 -14.11
C LEU A 95 -20.91 -24.24 -14.89
N SER A 96 -20.76 -23.66 -16.09
CA SER A 96 -21.88 -23.25 -16.93
C SER A 96 -22.90 -24.38 -17.08
N SER A 97 -24.19 -24.03 -17.03
CA SER A 97 -25.34 -24.94 -16.98
C SER A 97 -25.58 -25.64 -15.64
N TYR A 98 -24.85 -25.30 -14.59
CA TYR A 98 -25.09 -25.75 -13.21
C TYR A 98 -25.23 -24.55 -12.26
N LEU A 99 -26.01 -24.74 -11.20
CA LEU A 99 -26.04 -23.82 -10.06
C LEU A 99 -24.63 -23.73 -9.44
N MET A 100 -24.06 -22.53 -9.45
CA MET A 100 -22.64 -22.28 -9.14
C MET A 100 -22.38 -21.20 -8.08
N LEU A 101 -23.38 -20.46 -7.58
CA LEU A 101 -23.16 -19.33 -6.67
C LEU A 101 -22.37 -19.74 -5.42
N VAL A 102 -22.72 -20.85 -4.78
CA VAL A 102 -21.98 -21.37 -3.61
C VAL A 102 -20.56 -21.76 -3.99
N ALA A 103 -20.41 -22.49 -5.10
CA ALA A 103 -19.11 -22.96 -5.56
C ALA A 103 -18.15 -21.81 -5.90
N LEU A 104 -18.65 -20.73 -6.50
CA LEU A 104 -17.87 -19.53 -6.80
C LEU A 104 -17.43 -18.80 -5.53
N CYS A 105 -18.27 -18.75 -4.50
CA CYS A 105 -17.89 -18.17 -3.22
C CYS A 105 -16.79 -19.01 -2.54
N GLU A 106 -16.91 -20.34 -2.55
CA GLU A 106 -15.89 -21.23 -1.99
C GLU A 106 -14.55 -21.14 -2.73
N GLU A 107 -14.58 -21.11 -4.07
CA GLU A 107 -13.39 -20.91 -4.90
C GLU A 107 -12.72 -19.57 -4.56
N ALA A 108 -13.51 -18.51 -4.42
CA ALA A 108 -12.99 -17.20 -4.06
C ALA A 108 -12.32 -17.21 -2.67
N VAL A 109 -12.90 -17.91 -1.69
CA VAL A 109 -12.32 -18.08 -0.35
C VAL A 109 -11.02 -18.89 -0.40
N GLU A 110 -10.96 -19.94 -1.20
CA GLU A 110 -9.74 -20.75 -1.36
C GLU A 110 -8.60 -19.96 -2.00
N LEU A 111 -8.88 -19.26 -3.10
CA LEU A 111 -7.92 -18.37 -3.75
C LEU A 111 -7.43 -17.27 -2.80
N LEU A 112 -8.35 -16.66 -2.05
CA LEU A 112 -8.02 -15.63 -1.08
C LEU A 112 -7.17 -16.18 0.07
N THR A 113 -7.41 -17.41 0.49
CA THR A 113 -6.59 -18.13 1.48
C THR A 113 -5.17 -18.35 0.98
N ASN A 114 -4.99 -18.73 -0.29
CA ASN A 114 -3.67 -18.92 -0.89
C ASN A 114 -2.89 -17.61 -1.02
N MET A 115 -3.59 -16.50 -1.23
CA MET A 115 -3.00 -15.15 -1.30
C MET A 115 -2.89 -14.45 0.06
N ASN A 116 -3.17 -15.15 1.17
CA ASN A 116 -3.21 -14.60 2.52
C ASN A 116 -1.81 -14.39 3.13
N HIS A 117 -1.03 -13.53 2.50
CA HIS A 117 0.25 -13.08 2.99
C HIS A 117 0.39 -11.58 2.70
N PRO A 118 1.21 -10.85 3.49
CA PRO A 118 1.57 -9.50 3.10
C PRO A 118 2.28 -9.53 1.75
N ASP A 119 2.09 -8.47 0.99
CA ASP A 119 2.71 -8.34 -0.32
C ASP A 119 3.25 -6.93 -0.52
N GLY A 120 4.17 -6.82 -1.46
CA GLY A 120 4.86 -5.59 -1.79
C GLY A 120 5.96 -5.22 -0.80
N ASN A 121 6.33 -3.94 -0.86
CA ASN A 121 7.44 -3.40 -0.08
C ASN A 121 6.95 -2.76 1.22
N CYS A 122 7.74 -2.93 2.28
CA CYS A 122 7.53 -2.27 3.56
C CYS A 122 7.55 -0.75 3.34
N PRO A 123 6.51 0.00 3.73
CA PRO A 123 6.45 1.44 3.44
C PRO A 123 7.47 2.29 4.22
N LEU A 124 8.16 1.71 5.20
CA LEU A 124 9.16 2.39 6.01
C LEU A 124 10.58 2.28 5.44
N CYS A 125 10.96 1.11 4.91
CA CYS A 125 12.30 0.87 4.36
C CYS A 125 12.31 0.62 2.84
N LEU A 126 11.15 0.44 2.23
CA LEU A 126 10.94 0.16 0.80
C LEU A 126 11.50 -1.18 0.30
N TYR A 127 11.87 -2.10 1.20
CA TYR A 127 12.26 -3.47 0.86
C TYR A 127 11.07 -4.45 0.92
N PRO A 128 11.12 -5.57 0.17
CA PRO A 128 10.04 -6.57 0.16
C PRO A 128 9.67 -7.08 1.55
N LEU A 129 8.36 -7.15 1.85
CA LEU A 129 7.84 -7.65 3.12
C LEU A 129 8.10 -9.15 3.30
N VAL A 130 8.01 -9.91 2.20
CA VAL A 130 8.32 -11.33 2.13
C VAL A 130 9.58 -11.49 1.27
N LYS A 131 10.65 -12.06 1.84
CA LYS A 131 11.83 -12.47 1.07
C LYS A 131 11.58 -13.89 0.53
N GLU A 132 11.91 -14.14 -0.74
CA GLU A 132 11.69 -15.43 -1.42
C GLU A 132 12.36 -16.64 -0.74
N ASN A 133 13.36 -16.42 0.13
CA ASN A 133 14.17 -17.47 0.77
C ASN A 133 14.13 -17.45 2.31
N ALA A 134 13.10 -16.88 2.93
CA ALA A 134 13.01 -16.84 4.39
C ALA A 134 12.73 -18.24 4.97
N CYS A 135 13.79 -18.96 5.37
CA CYS A 135 13.72 -20.16 6.18
C CYS A 135 13.75 -19.75 7.66
N GLY A 136 12.63 -19.87 8.35
CA GLY A 136 12.55 -19.61 9.79
C GLY A 136 11.11 -19.39 10.26
N ASP A 137 10.76 -19.98 11.40
CA ASP A 137 9.40 -19.99 11.97
C ASP A 137 8.89 -18.62 12.44
N SER A 138 9.67 -17.55 12.24
CA SER A 138 9.29 -16.22 12.68
C SER A 138 8.93 -15.30 11.53
N ILE A 139 7.67 -14.92 11.52
CA ILE A 139 7.11 -13.92 10.62
C ILE A 139 7.87 -12.58 10.79
N PRO A 140 8.64 -12.10 9.80
CA PRO A 140 9.47 -10.91 9.93
C PRO A 140 8.66 -9.61 9.82
N PHE A 141 7.34 -9.70 9.73
CA PHE A 141 6.43 -8.61 9.48
C PHE A 141 5.31 -8.52 10.51
N MET A 142 4.64 -7.39 10.51
CA MET A 142 3.45 -7.14 11.31
C MET A 142 2.39 -6.44 10.48
N LYS A 143 1.14 -6.56 10.92
CA LYS A 143 -0.04 -5.95 10.30
C LYS A 143 -0.79 -5.11 11.33
N LEU A 144 -1.32 -3.97 10.90
CA LEU A 144 -2.35 -3.25 11.66
C LEU A 144 -3.71 -3.87 11.37
N MET A 145 -4.39 -4.39 12.40
CA MET A 145 -5.71 -5.02 12.30
C MET A 145 -6.78 -4.09 11.71
N SER A 146 -6.68 -2.79 11.96
CA SER A 146 -7.68 -1.84 11.50
C SER A 146 -7.61 -1.48 10.02
N CYS A 147 -6.43 -1.55 9.40
CA CYS A 147 -6.23 -1.10 8.01
C CYS A 147 -5.44 -2.07 7.14
N PHE A 148 -5.02 -3.23 7.67
CA PHE A 148 -4.34 -4.31 6.95
C PHE A 148 -2.97 -3.95 6.35
N HIS A 149 -2.49 -2.72 6.62
CA HIS A 149 -1.15 -2.31 6.24
C HIS A 149 -0.09 -3.10 7.00
N CYS A 150 0.89 -3.58 6.25
CA CYS A 150 1.95 -4.43 6.72
C CYS A 150 3.30 -3.72 6.71
N PHE A 151 4.15 -4.08 7.66
CA PHE A 151 5.49 -3.52 7.86
C PHE A 151 6.45 -4.63 8.27
N HIS A 152 7.74 -4.49 7.99
CA HIS A 152 8.70 -5.30 8.74
C HIS A 152 8.57 -4.98 10.22
N ARG A 153 8.62 -6.03 11.04
CA ARG A 153 8.52 -5.94 12.50
C ARG A 153 9.56 -4.96 13.06
N LYS A 154 10.83 -5.09 12.65
CA LYS A 154 11.92 -4.20 13.05
C LYS A 154 11.64 -2.73 12.67
N CYS A 155 11.18 -2.50 11.43
CA CYS A 155 10.88 -1.16 10.95
C CYS A 155 9.76 -0.49 11.76
N PHE A 156 8.67 -1.22 12.03
CA PHE A 156 7.57 -0.68 12.80
C PHE A 156 7.95 -0.41 14.26
N ILE A 157 8.71 -1.30 14.90
CA ILE A 157 9.17 -1.09 16.29
C ILE A 157 10.04 0.17 16.40
N ARG A 158 10.99 0.36 15.47
CA ARG A 158 11.81 1.58 15.41
C ARG A 158 10.94 2.84 15.28
N TRP A 159 9.96 2.80 14.37
CA TRP A 159 9.02 3.89 14.16
C TRP A 159 8.15 4.15 15.41
N TRP A 160 7.64 3.09 16.04
CA TRP A 160 6.80 3.17 17.24
C TRP A 160 7.56 3.80 18.41
N ASN A 161 8.79 3.37 18.66
CA ASN A 161 9.62 3.93 19.74
C ASN A 161 9.87 5.43 19.53
N TRP A 162 10.22 5.83 18.30
CA TRP A 162 10.37 7.25 17.94
C TRP A 162 9.07 8.05 18.18
N LEU A 163 7.92 7.46 17.86
CA LEU A 163 6.62 8.10 18.08
C LEU A 163 6.35 8.34 19.57
N GLN A 164 6.69 7.37 20.42
CA GLN A 164 6.53 7.48 21.87
C GLN A 164 7.47 8.54 22.47
N GLU A 165 8.73 8.60 22.03
CA GLU A 165 9.71 9.60 22.47
C GLU A 165 9.25 11.04 22.19
N ARG A 166 8.66 11.28 21.01
CA ARG A 166 8.11 12.61 20.67
C ARG A 166 6.93 13.00 21.56
N GLN A 167 6.04 12.07 21.85
CA GLN A 167 4.88 12.35 22.70
C GLN A 167 5.29 12.60 24.16
N GLY A 168 6.36 11.96 24.64
CA GLY A 168 6.95 12.26 25.95
C GLY A 168 7.54 13.67 26.06
N ASN A 169 8.06 14.22 24.97
CA ASN A 169 8.63 15.58 24.92
C ASN A 169 7.58 16.69 24.66
N ASP A 170 6.53 16.40 23.89
CA ASP A 170 5.48 17.37 23.55
C ASP A 170 4.47 17.61 24.71
N GLY A 171 4.56 16.85 25.80
CA GLY A 171 3.74 17.02 27.01
C GLY A 171 4.02 18.29 27.84
N SER A 172 4.98 19.14 27.44
CA SER A 172 5.30 20.39 28.17
C SER A 172 4.78 21.69 27.55
N TYR A 173 4.07 21.65 26.41
CA TYR A 173 3.66 22.87 25.69
C TYR A 173 2.16 23.01 25.41
N LEU A 174 1.27 22.40 26.20
CA LEU A 174 -0.16 22.72 26.16
C LEU A 174 -0.64 23.22 27.51
N TYR A 175 -0.45 24.52 27.74
CA TYR A 175 -1.19 25.27 28.74
C TYR A 175 -2.19 26.21 28.04
N ASP A 176 -3.45 26.03 28.46
CA ASP A 176 -4.59 26.93 28.43
C ASP A 176 -5.50 26.99 27.19
N GLY A 177 -6.79 26.90 27.50
CA GLY A 177 -7.89 26.78 26.54
C GLY A 177 -9.06 25.95 27.09
N SER A 178 -9.40 26.18 28.36
CA SER A 178 -10.56 25.58 29.02
C SER A 178 -11.87 25.88 28.28
N VAL A 179 -12.60 24.84 27.89
CA VAL A 179 -14.07 24.87 27.90
C VAL A 179 -14.54 23.56 28.51
N ALA A 180 -14.93 23.64 29.78
CA ALA A 180 -15.48 22.56 30.56
C ALA A 180 -16.81 22.07 29.95
N LEU A 181 -17.02 20.76 29.89
CA LEU A 181 -18.36 20.19 30.06
C LEU A 181 -18.27 18.90 30.90
N SER A 182 -18.68 19.06 32.16
CA SER A 182 -19.13 18.09 33.16
C SER A 182 -19.10 16.59 32.83
N ARG A 183 -18.36 15.82 33.63
CA ARG A 183 -18.79 14.48 34.04
C ARG A 183 -18.60 14.24 35.54
N ASN A 184 -19.65 13.68 36.11
CA ASN A 184 -19.89 13.33 37.50
C ASN A 184 -18.88 12.25 37.98
N PRO A 185 -18.35 12.30 39.22
CA PRO A 185 -17.41 11.30 39.72
C PRO A 185 -18.12 10.24 40.55
N GLN A 186 -18.29 9.02 40.02
CA GLN A 186 -18.52 7.84 40.86
C GLN A 186 -18.36 6.52 40.09
N SER A 187 -17.14 5.97 40.15
CA SER A 187 -16.88 4.56 40.50
C SER A 187 -15.40 4.27 40.26
N GLN A 188 -14.62 4.39 41.33
CA GLN A 188 -13.25 3.89 41.44
C GLN A 188 -13.28 2.36 41.44
N LEU A 189 -12.63 1.74 40.46
CA LEU A 189 -11.90 0.48 40.65
C LEU A 189 -10.63 0.59 39.80
N ASP A 190 -9.50 0.50 40.51
CA ASP A 190 -8.16 0.87 40.09
C ASP A 190 -7.58 -0.03 38.98
N LEU A 191 -7.09 0.61 37.91
CA LEU A 191 -6.08 0.08 36.99
C LEU A 191 -5.22 1.28 36.53
N PRO A 192 -3.89 1.16 36.31
CA PRO A 192 -3.02 2.33 36.14
C PRO A 192 -3.40 3.15 34.88
N GLY A 193 -4.26 4.13 35.09
CA GLY A 193 -4.78 5.04 34.08
C GLY A 193 -3.79 6.14 33.80
N ALA A 194 -2.83 5.87 32.91
CA ALA A 194 -1.96 6.89 32.32
C ALA A 194 -1.44 6.52 30.92
N LEU A 195 -2.09 5.57 30.21
CA LEU A 195 -1.71 5.18 28.84
C LEU A 195 -2.86 5.39 27.85
N LYS A 196 -3.70 6.40 28.08
CA LYS A 196 -4.91 6.61 27.28
C LYS A 196 -5.04 8.09 26.94
N GLU A 197 -4.29 8.54 25.93
CA GLU A 197 -4.81 9.60 25.04
C GLU A 197 -4.07 9.84 23.72
N ASN A 198 -2.87 9.30 23.46
CA ASN A 198 -2.22 9.48 22.14
C ASN A 198 -1.84 8.15 21.46
N CYS A 199 -2.84 7.28 21.28
CA CYS A 199 -2.66 6.11 20.43
C CYS A 199 -2.47 6.60 18.99
N GLY A 200 -1.27 6.38 18.43
CA GLY A 200 -0.86 6.90 17.14
C GLY A 200 -1.79 6.55 15.96
N SER A 201 -1.38 6.98 14.77
CA SER A 201 -2.09 6.66 13.53
C SER A 201 -1.20 5.85 12.58
N CYS A 202 -1.81 5.01 11.76
CA CYS A 202 -1.13 4.30 10.69
C CYS A 202 -0.30 5.29 9.83
N PRO A 203 1.00 5.06 9.61
CA PRO A 203 1.84 5.99 8.84
C PRO A 203 1.46 6.05 7.35
N ILE A 204 0.65 5.12 6.85
CA ILE A 204 0.24 5.05 5.45
C ILE A 204 -1.11 5.76 5.24
N CYS A 205 -2.16 5.32 5.95
CA CYS A 205 -3.52 5.85 5.75
C CYS A 205 -4.01 6.77 6.85
N ARG A 206 -3.19 7.06 7.88
CA ARG A 206 -3.53 7.91 9.03
C ARG A 206 -4.74 7.45 9.84
N LYS A 207 -5.20 6.22 9.63
CA LYS A 207 -6.24 5.61 10.48
C LYS A 207 -5.71 5.49 11.91
N VAL A 208 -6.51 5.96 12.87
CA VAL A 208 -6.19 5.88 14.30
C VAL A 208 -6.14 4.42 14.72
N PHE A 209 -5.19 4.07 15.59
CA PHE A 209 -5.09 2.73 16.12
C PHE A 209 -6.29 2.37 17.00
N HIS A 210 -6.85 1.20 16.75
CA HIS A 210 -7.86 0.59 17.61
C HIS A 210 -7.20 -0.22 18.73
N ALA A 211 -7.96 -0.59 19.76
CA ALA A 211 -7.47 -1.41 20.87
C ALA A 211 -6.74 -2.68 20.40
N LYS A 212 -7.32 -3.40 19.41
CA LYS A 212 -6.71 -4.59 18.80
C LYS A 212 -5.37 -4.31 18.11
N ASP A 213 -5.20 -3.12 17.52
CA ASP A 213 -3.92 -2.73 16.92
C ASP A 213 -2.85 -2.55 18.00
N ILE A 214 -3.20 -1.87 19.08
CA ILE A 214 -2.30 -1.58 20.20
C ILE A 214 -1.91 -2.88 20.90
N GLU A 215 -2.87 -3.75 21.21
CA GLU A 215 -2.62 -5.07 21.80
C GLU A 215 -1.67 -5.92 20.93
N HIS A 216 -1.90 -5.93 19.62
CA HIS A 216 -1.03 -6.64 18.68
C HIS A 216 0.38 -6.04 18.66
N VAL A 217 0.52 -4.71 18.61
CA VAL A 217 1.81 -4.02 18.64
C VAL A 217 2.57 -4.30 19.93
N LEU A 218 1.90 -4.26 21.09
CA LEU A 218 2.52 -4.54 22.39
C LEU A 218 3.02 -5.99 22.46
N SER A 219 2.20 -6.95 22.05
CA SER A 219 2.60 -8.37 21.95
C SER A 219 3.84 -8.56 21.05
N ILE A 220 3.89 -7.84 19.93
CA ILE A 220 5.04 -7.86 19.02
C ILE A 220 6.29 -7.28 19.68
N ILE A 221 6.17 -6.18 20.43
CA ILE A 221 7.30 -5.53 21.11
C ILE A 221 7.83 -6.42 22.24
N GLU A 222 6.96 -6.96 23.08
CA GLU A 222 7.31 -7.90 24.15
C GLU A 222 8.11 -9.07 23.59
N ASN A 223 7.56 -9.75 22.58
CA ASN A 223 8.23 -10.86 21.91
C ASN A 223 9.57 -10.45 21.24
N PHE A 224 9.77 -9.17 20.91
CA PHE A 224 10.99 -8.70 20.24
C PHE A 224 12.09 -8.49 21.28
N THR A 225 11.74 -7.87 22.40
CA THR A 225 12.64 -7.71 23.54
C THR A 225 13.10 -9.05 24.09
N SER A 226 12.20 -10.04 24.19
CA SER A 226 12.55 -11.39 24.68
C SER A 226 13.51 -12.14 23.74
N ARG A 227 13.40 -11.96 22.42
CA ARG A 227 14.28 -12.63 21.44
C ARG A 227 15.60 -11.90 21.22
N SER A 228 15.61 -10.56 21.26
CA SER A 228 16.83 -9.75 21.17
C SER A 228 17.79 -9.97 22.34
N CYS A 229 17.31 -10.47 23.49
CA CYS A 229 18.15 -10.88 24.61
C CYS A 229 18.72 -12.31 24.49
N LEU A 230 18.21 -13.13 23.56
CA LEU A 230 18.56 -14.54 23.42
C LEU A 230 19.43 -14.83 22.19
N ASP A 231 19.39 -13.96 21.18
CA ASP A 231 20.05 -14.20 19.90
C ASP A 231 20.94 -13.01 19.53
N GLY A 232 22.23 -13.10 19.87
CA GLY A 232 23.24 -12.07 19.64
C GLY A 232 23.76 -12.02 18.20
N THR A 233 23.05 -12.59 17.23
CA THR A 233 23.52 -12.75 15.86
C THR A 233 22.32 -13.02 14.96
N GLU A 234 21.71 -12.00 14.37
CA GLU A 234 21.05 -12.16 13.06
C GLU A 234 20.63 -10.80 12.45
N SER A 235 21.29 -10.45 11.34
CA SER A 235 20.90 -9.43 10.33
C SER A 235 20.95 -7.94 10.70
N GLU A 236 21.60 -7.54 11.81
CA GLU A 236 21.91 -6.11 12.00
C GLU A 236 22.98 -5.62 11.04
N ASP A 237 23.85 -6.53 10.58
CA ASP A 237 25.02 -6.20 9.76
C ASP A 237 24.64 -5.60 8.40
N GLU A 238 23.65 -6.14 7.66
CA GLU A 238 23.30 -5.64 6.32
C GLU A 238 22.64 -4.24 6.34
N ASP A 239 21.73 -4.00 7.29
CA ASP A 239 21.04 -2.70 7.41
C ASP A 239 21.96 -1.62 7.99
N GLU A 240 22.84 -1.98 8.94
CA GLU A 240 23.91 -1.07 9.39
C GLU A 240 24.91 -0.79 8.26
N GLU A 241 25.33 -1.79 7.51
CA GLU A 241 26.29 -1.66 6.40
C GLU A 241 25.75 -0.75 5.29
N ILE A 242 24.45 -0.83 4.96
CA ILE A 242 23.81 0.08 3.99
C ILE A 242 23.73 1.51 4.54
N LEU A 243 23.30 1.69 5.80
CA LEU A 243 23.19 3.02 6.44
C LEU A 243 24.54 3.71 6.68
N GLN A 244 25.61 2.92 6.77
CA GLN A 244 27.01 3.34 6.94
C GLN A 244 27.78 3.39 5.61
N SER A 245 27.17 3.01 4.49
CA SER A 245 27.82 3.06 3.18
C SER A 245 28.28 4.49 2.83
N GLU A 246 29.43 4.61 2.16
CA GLU A 246 29.95 5.92 1.72
C GLU A 246 28.92 6.67 0.86
N ALA A 247 28.17 5.96 0.02
CA ALA A 247 27.12 6.52 -0.81
C ALA A 247 26.00 7.19 0.01
N GLU A 248 25.53 6.52 1.08
CA GLU A 248 24.54 7.10 2.01
C GLU A 248 25.09 8.29 2.78
N TYR A 249 26.37 8.21 3.20
CA TYR A 249 27.04 9.33 3.85
C TYR A 249 27.13 10.57 2.93
N PHE A 250 27.53 10.39 1.67
CA PHE A 250 27.55 11.47 0.68
C PHE A 250 26.15 12.03 0.39
N ARG A 251 25.13 11.16 0.32
CA ARG A 251 23.73 11.58 0.15
C ARG A 251 23.27 12.45 1.31
N LYS A 252 23.55 12.05 2.57
CA LYS A 252 23.23 12.83 3.78
C LYS A 252 23.92 14.18 3.78
N GLN A 253 25.22 14.24 3.49
CA GLN A 253 25.94 15.52 3.39
C GLN A 253 25.37 16.44 2.31
N LYS A 254 25.00 15.89 1.14
CA LYS A 254 24.41 16.67 0.06
C LYS A 254 23.07 17.28 0.48
N LEU A 255 22.22 16.49 1.13
CA LEU A 255 20.93 16.96 1.64
C LEU A 255 21.11 18.01 2.74
N GLU A 256 22.07 17.83 3.63
CA GLU A 256 22.37 18.81 4.68
C GLU A 256 22.84 20.15 4.08
N LYS A 257 23.71 20.13 3.07
CA LYS A 257 24.15 21.33 2.35
C LYS A 257 22.99 22.05 1.66
N ILE A 258 22.09 21.31 1.01
CA ILE A 258 20.90 21.88 0.36
C ILE A 258 19.97 22.48 1.42
N THR A 259 19.78 21.80 2.55
CA THR A 259 18.93 22.27 3.65
C THR A 259 19.46 23.59 4.22
N LYS A 260 20.76 23.68 4.53
CA LYS A 260 21.40 24.92 4.99
C LYS A 260 21.26 26.05 3.98
N LEU A 261 21.48 25.77 2.69
CA LEU A 261 21.29 26.77 1.63
C LEU A 261 19.83 27.27 1.60
N GLN A 262 18.86 26.37 1.75
CA GLN A 262 17.44 26.75 1.82
C GLN A 262 17.08 27.53 3.09
N GLU A 263 17.73 27.25 4.21
CA GLU A 263 17.60 28.02 5.45
C GLU A 263 18.12 29.46 5.28
N ASP A 264 19.28 29.62 4.64
CA ASP A 264 19.94 30.91 4.40
C ASP A 264 19.12 31.81 3.46
N ILE A 265 18.48 31.23 2.43
CA ILE A 265 17.62 32.00 1.51
C ILE A 265 16.18 32.16 2.01
N ASN A 266 15.90 31.77 3.27
CA ASN A 266 14.54 31.73 3.83
C ASN A 266 13.52 30.96 2.96
N GLY A 267 13.99 29.98 2.17
CA GLY A 267 13.18 29.17 1.26
C GLY A 267 12.42 28.04 1.96
N LEU A 268 12.72 27.76 3.24
CA LEU A 268 12.01 26.77 4.03
C LEU A 268 10.76 27.36 4.69
N ILE A 269 9.65 26.63 4.58
CA ILE A 269 8.42 26.91 5.32
C ILE A 269 8.70 26.63 6.80
N LYS A 270 9.06 27.68 7.55
CA LYS A 270 9.19 27.63 9.01
C LYS A 270 7.79 27.60 9.61
N THR A 271 7.60 26.83 10.69
CA THR A 271 6.36 26.90 11.49
C THR A 271 6.11 28.36 11.87
N LYS A 272 4.86 28.80 11.75
CA LYS A 272 4.45 30.18 11.99
C LYS A 272 4.85 30.52 13.43
N ARG A 273 5.86 31.38 13.61
CA ARG A 273 6.12 31.98 14.93
C ARG A 273 4.86 32.77 15.26
N ASP A 274 4.29 32.57 16.44
CA ASP A 274 3.16 33.37 16.91
C ASP A 274 3.57 34.83 16.91
N LEU A 275 3.19 35.54 15.86
CA LEU A 275 3.27 36.99 15.82
C LEU A 275 2.22 37.47 16.81
N VAL A 276 2.67 37.83 18.01
CA VAL A 276 1.86 38.57 18.96
C VAL A 276 1.57 39.93 18.33
N LEU A 277 0.47 40.01 17.58
CA LEU A 277 -0.01 41.26 17.01
C LEU A 277 -0.62 42.08 18.15
N MET A 278 0.17 42.98 18.70
CA MET A 278 -0.35 43.99 19.63
C MET A 278 -1.23 44.98 18.86
N PRO A 279 -2.36 45.46 19.44
CA PRO A 279 -3.22 46.43 18.78
C PRO A 279 -2.44 47.68 18.37
N GLY A 280 -2.40 47.99 17.07
CA GLY A 280 -1.72 49.17 16.50
C GLY A 280 -0.52 48.87 15.59
N MET A 281 -0.13 47.61 15.37
CA MET A 281 0.90 47.27 14.39
C MET A 281 0.31 47.00 12.99
N PHE A 282 0.70 47.79 12.00
CA PHE A 282 0.45 47.48 10.59
C PHE A 282 1.58 46.58 10.05
N LEU A 283 1.20 45.57 9.26
CA LEU A 283 2.17 44.73 8.55
C LEU A 283 2.95 45.59 7.55
N PRO A 284 4.29 45.44 7.43
CA PRO A 284 5.03 46.10 6.36
C PRO A 284 4.50 45.62 5.00
N GLU A 285 4.24 46.57 4.12
CA GLU A 285 3.79 46.30 2.76
C GLU A 285 4.89 45.55 1.99
N PRO A 286 4.54 44.52 1.19
CA PRO A 286 5.55 43.73 0.48
C PRO A 286 6.35 44.62 -0.46
N ILE A 287 7.68 44.51 -0.38
CA ILE A 287 8.60 45.24 -1.27
C ILE A 287 8.31 44.80 -2.71
N ILE A 288 7.68 45.69 -3.48
CA ILE A 288 7.61 45.60 -4.93
C ILE A 288 9.03 45.84 -5.44
N ALA A 289 9.60 44.85 -6.13
CA ALA A 289 10.90 45.00 -6.79
C ALA A 289 10.79 46.08 -7.89
N PRO A 290 11.76 47.01 -8.01
CA PRO A 290 11.70 48.02 -9.06
C PRO A 290 12.00 47.38 -10.42
N SER A 291 11.04 47.54 -11.33
CA SER A 291 11.28 47.60 -12.76
C SER A 291 11.76 49.01 -13.09
N GLU A 292 12.89 49.16 -13.80
CA GLU A 292 13.00 50.14 -14.89
C GLU A 292 14.22 49.88 -15.77
N ALA A 293 14.05 50.29 -17.02
CA ALA A 293 14.85 49.99 -18.18
C ALA A 293 15.97 51.03 -18.42
N SER A 294 16.95 50.63 -19.25
CA SER A 294 17.73 51.45 -20.19
C SER A 294 18.51 52.69 -19.69
N ALA A 295 19.85 52.63 -19.74
CA ALA A 295 20.62 53.39 -20.74
C ALA A 295 22.14 53.12 -20.68
N GLU A 296 22.69 53.01 -21.89
CA GLU A 296 24.03 53.40 -22.35
C GLU A 296 25.29 52.57 -22.03
N VAL A 297 25.62 51.83 -23.09
CA VAL A 297 26.89 51.32 -23.60
C VAL A 297 28.01 52.37 -23.61
N THR A 298 29.21 51.98 -23.14
CA THR A 298 30.48 52.49 -23.66
C THR A 298 31.25 51.35 -24.32
N SER A 299 31.76 51.65 -25.51
CA SER A 299 32.27 50.74 -26.53
C SER A 299 33.80 50.61 -26.43
N GLU A 300 34.34 49.39 -26.54
CA GLU A 300 35.62 49.16 -27.22
C GLU A 300 35.56 47.86 -28.05
N GLN A 301 35.98 47.99 -29.30
CA GLN A 301 35.85 47.07 -30.43
C GLN A 301 36.93 45.97 -30.45
N GLN A 302 36.60 44.80 -31.00
CA GLN A 302 37.31 44.16 -32.14
C GLN A 302 36.52 42.91 -32.60
N THR A 303 35.69 43.00 -33.65
CA THR A 303 35.93 42.72 -35.08
C THR A 303 36.02 41.22 -35.45
N GLU A 304 34.94 40.68 -36.04
CA GLU A 304 34.96 39.61 -37.06
C GLU A 304 33.79 39.89 -38.05
N PRO A 305 33.95 39.71 -39.38
CA PRO A 305 33.01 40.31 -40.33
C PRO A 305 32.00 39.33 -40.97
N SER A 306 30.78 39.89 -41.15
CA SER A 306 29.89 39.81 -42.32
C SER A 306 29.04 38.56 -42.65
N CYS A 307 27.71 38.74 -42.49
CA CYS A 307 26.62 38.10 -43.26
C CYS A 307 26.47 38.75 -44.67
N PRO A 308 25.62 38.22 -45.59
CA PRO A 308 24.19 38.62 -45.61
C PRO A 308 23.20 37.50 -46.07
N SER A 309 21.98 37.44 -45.48
CA SER A 309 20.65 37.80 -46.06
C SER A 309 20.19 36.89 -47.23
N THR A 310 18.98 36.33 -47.31
CA THR A 310 17.62 36.94 -47.34
C THR A 310 16.55 35.81 -47.25
N SER A 311 15.43 35.99 -46.53
CA SER A 311 14.04 36.18 -47.04
C SER A 311 13.13 34.94 -47.18
N GLU A 312 11.96 35.03 -46.51
CA GLU A 312 10.59 34.64 -46.96
C GLU A 312 10.07 33.18 -46.79
N THR A 313 9.07 33.06 -45.90
CA THR A 313 7.72 32.47 -46.10
C THR A 313 7.52 30.94 -46.22
N ASP A 314 6.71 30.38 -45.29
CA ASP A 314 6.04 29.06 -45.23
C ASP A 314 5.32 28.65 -46.56
N PRO A 315 4.90 27.36 -46.84
CA PRO A 315 4.38 26.34 -45.91
C PRO A 315 4.60 24.82 -46.27
N SER A 316 4.04 23.93 -45.43
CA SER A 316 3.54 22.55 -45.72
C SER A 316 4.47 21.32 -45.72
N MET A 317 4.09 20.34 -44.87
CA MET A 317 4.44 18.90 -44.82
C MET A 317 4.09 18.16 -46.14
N PRO A 318 4.52 16.90 -46.46
CA PRO A 318 4.87 15.79 -45.54
C PRO A 318 5.93 14.72 -46.00
N LEU A 319 6.12 13.72 -45.12
CA LEU A 319 6.49 12.30 -45.36
C LEU A 319 7.94 11.86 -45.66
N HIS A 320 8.24 10.70 -45.04
CA HIS A 320 9.29 9.69 -45.29
C HIS A 320 10.67 9.78 -44.60
N LYS A 321 10.78 8.91 -43.58
CA LYS A 321 11.97 8.15 -43.14
C LYS A 321 12.87 7.73 -44.32
N PRO A 322 14.18 7.57 -44.05
CA PRO A 322 14.78 6.27 -44.32
C PRO A 322 15.50 5.70 -43.10
N ARG A 323 15.31 4.40 -42.99
CA ARG A 323 16.04 3.43 -42.17
C ARG A 323 17.26 2.97 -42.99
N ASN A 324 18.10 2.18 -42.31
CA ASN A 324 19.06 1.20 -42.83
C ASN A 324 20.51 1.69 -42.95
N SER A 325 21.53 0.91 -42.66
CA SER A 325 21.69 -0.41 -42.02
C SER A 325 23.16 -0.79 -42.19
N LYS A 326 23.63 -1.73 -41.36
CA LYS A 326 24.40 -2.96 -41.70
C LYS A 326 25.38 -3.24 -40.56
N SER A 327 25.11 -4.27 -39.74
CA SER A 327 25.25 -5.73 -40.00
C SER A 327 26.72 -6.13 -40.10
N ARG A 328 27.21 -7.12 -39.33
CA ARG A 328 26.98 -8.57 -39.53
C ARG A 328 27.54 -9.33 -38.30
N SER A 329 26.77 -10.21 -37.63
CA SER A 329 26.63 -11.69 -37.78
C SER A 329 27.88 -12.48 -37.34
N SER A 330 27.88 -13.64 -36.67
CA SER A 330 26.94 -14.76 -36.39
C SER A 330 27.59 -15.61 -35.23
N SER A 331 27.00 -16.57 -34.49
CA SER A 331 26.26 -17.77 -34.88
C SER A 331 25.68 -18.53 -33.66
N ILE A 332 24.42 -18.95 -33.80
CA ILE A 332 23.65 -20.13 -33.34
C ILE A 332 24.34 -21.22 -32.47
N ARG A 333 23.65 -21.62 -31.38
CA ARG A 333 23.35 -23.03 -31.02
C ARG A 333 21.94 -23.17 -30.41
N LYS A 334 21.17 -24.14 -30.91
CA LYS A 334 19.86 -24.61 -30.41
C LYS A 334 20.10 -25.82 -29.51
N ASP A 335 19.32 -26.00 -28.44
CA ASP A 335 19.07 -27.33 -27.90
C ASP A 335 17.64 -27.53 -27.41
N LYS A 336 17.17 -28.76 -27.56
CA LYS A 336 15.76 -29.19 -27.56
C LYS A 336 15.28 -29.63 -26.17
N PHE A 337 14.01 -29.33 -25.89
CA PHE A 337 13.18 -29.93 -24.84
C PHE A 337 12.95 -31.44 -25.09
N HIS A 338 13.04 -32.24 -24.02
CA HIS A 338 12.51 -33.60 -23.98
C HIS A 338 11.51 -33.76 -22.82
N TYR A 339 10.28 -34.11 -23.18
CA TYR A 339 9.19 -34.56 -22.33
C TYR A 339 9.40 -36.03 -21.93
N ARG A 340 9.15 -36.40 -20.67
CA ARG A 340 8.94 -37.80 -20.27
C ARG A 340 7.79 -37.92 -19.27
N ARG A 341 6.71 -38.53 -19.72
CA ARG A 341 5.69 -39.21 -18.91
C ARG A 341 5.58 -40.64 -19.44
N SER A 342 5.69 -41.63 -18.56
CA SER A 342 5.11 -42.95 -18.78
C SER A 342 4.96 -43.69 -17.45
N GLU A 343 3.71 -43.81 -17.01
CA GLU A 343 3.22 -44.82 -16.07
C GLU A 343 3.19 -46.19 -16.75
N THR A 344 3.50 -47.28 -16.02
CA THR A 344 2.65 -48.49 -15.88
C THR A 344 3.35 -49.63 -15.11
N ASN A 345 2.63 -50.09 -14.07
CA ASN A 345 2.36 -51.48 -13.62
C ASN A 345 3.45 -52.48 -13.16
N ARG A 346 3.32 -52.83 -11.86
CA ARG A 346 2.91 -54.16 -11.29
C ARG A 346 3.70 -55.43 -11.69
N SER A 347 4.29 -56.10 -10.69
CA SER A 347 4.02 -57.50 -10.25
C SER A 347 5.26 -58.33 -9.84
N LYS A 348 5.12 -59.03 -8.70
CA LYS A 348 5.81 -60.24 -8.21
C LYS A 348 7.31 -60.17 -7.82
N ARG A 349 7.56 -60.25 -6.52
CA ARG A 349 8.05 -61.48 -5.87
C ARG A 349 7.59 -61.55 -4.43
#